data_AF-A0A1G4VDL2-F1
#
_entry.id   AF-A0A1G4VDL2-F1
#
_cell.length_a   1.000
_cell.length_b   1.000
_cell.length_c   1.000
_cell.angle_alpha   90.00
_cell.angle_beta   90.00
_cell.angle_gamma   90.00
#
_symmetry.space_group_name_H-M   'P 1'
#
loop_
_entity.id
_entity.type
_entity.pdbx_description
1 polymer ?
#
loop_
_entity_poly.entity_id
_entity_poly.type
_entity_poly.pdbx_seq_one_letter_code
_entity_poly.pdbx_strand_id
1 'polypeptide(L)'
;MKKAVGYFLRIFSVFFFMILIVQVFKVLFIDEVEKEETAFKVGYYFGAFLITALFSWLCHKMYKFSGKLIASKKVSNEVDDIGKDNI
;
A
#
# COMPACT_ATOMS: atom_id res chain seq x y z
N MET A 1 -15.30 0.98 -15.46
CA MET A 1 -15.22 0.77 -13.99
C MET A 1 -13.94 0.07 -13.52
N LYS A 2 -13.67 -1.21 -13.86
CA LYS A 2 -12.53 -1.96 -13.28
C LYS A 2 -11.13 -1.30 -13.39
N LYS A 3 -10.82 -0.60 -14.50
CA LYS A 3 -9.56 0.19 -14.67
C LYS A 3 -9.50 1.39 -13.72
N ALA A 4 -10.59 2.16 -13.61
CA ALA A 4 -10.68 3.30 -12.70
C ALA A 4 -10.55 2.84 -11.23
N VAL A 5 -11.18 1.72 -10.86
CA VAL A 5 -11.03 1.10 -9.54
C VAL A 5 -9.59 0.69 -9.28
N GLY A 6 -8.90 0.10 -10.27
CA GLY A 6 -7.48 -0.23 -10.16
C GLY A 6 -6.59 0.99 -9.91
N TYR A 7 -6.74 2.05 -10.70
CA TYR A 7 -6.01 3.31 -10.50
C TYR A 7 -6.33 3.96 -9.15
N PHE A 8 -7.61 4.00 -8.77
CA PHE A 8 -8.03 4.49 -7.46
C PHE A 8 -7.35 3.71 -6.33
N LEU A 9 -7.37 2.37 -6.38
CA LEU A 9 -6.70 1.53 -5.38
C LEU A 9 -5.18 1.78 -5.32
N ARG A 10 -4.56 2.06 -6.46
CA ARG A 10 -3.12 2.36 -6.55
C ARG A 10 -2.79 3.70 -5.89
N ILE A 11 -3.55 4.74 -6.21
CA ILE A 11 -3.41 6.07 -5.62
C ILE A 11 -3.64 5.99 -4.11
N PHE A 12 -4.70 5.29 -3.70
CA PHE A 12 -5.05 5.12 -2.29
C PHE A 12 -3.95 4.35 -1.55
N SER A 13 -3.40 3.28 -2.13
CA SER A 13 -2.26 2.55 -1.57
C SER A 13 -1.04 3.42 -1.35
N VAL A 14 -0.67 4.25 -2.33
CA VAL A 14 0.50 5.14 -2.20
C VAL A 14 0.23 6.23 -1.17
N PHE A 15 -0.99 6.76 -1.13
CA PHE A 15 -1.40 7.76 -0.14
C PHE A 15 -1.34 7.21 1.29
N PHE A 16 -1.87 6.02 1.53
CA PHE A 16 -1.77 5.35 2.84
C PHE A 16 -0.33 5.06 3.23
N PHE A 17 0.51 4.66 2.27
CA PHE A 17 1.93 4.44 2.53
C PHE A 17 2.66 5.74 2.91
N MET A 18 2.35 6.86 2.24
CA MET A 18 2.87 8.18 2.62
C MET A 18 2.46 8.58 4.03
N ILE A 19 1.18 8.40 4.40
CA ILE A 19 0.70 8.66 5.76
C ILE A 19 1.45 7.80 6.78
N LEU A 20 1.66 6.51 6.46
CA LEU A 20 2.40 5.59 7.31
C LEU A 20 3.83 6.10 7.58
N ILE A 21 4.55 6.52 6.52
CA ILE A 21 5.90 7.08 6.66
C ILE A 21 5.87 8.31 7.56
N VAL A 22 4.94 9.24 7.35
CA VAL A 22 4.84 10.46 8.17
C VAL A 22 4.57 10.12 9.63
N GLN A 23 3.67 9.19 9.90
CA GLN A 23 3.36 8.71 11.27
C GLN A 23 4.59 8.09 11.93
N VAL A 24 5.30 7.21 11.22
CA VAL A 24 6.54 6.59 11.73
C VAL A 24 7.60 7.65 12.01
N PHE A 25 7.78 8.62 11.13
CA PHE A 25 8.72 9.73 11.36
C PHE A 25 8.34 10.58 12.58
N LYS A 26 7.05 10.91 12.76
CA LYS A 26 6.60 11.63 13.95
C LYS A 26 6.91 10.85 15.22
N VAL A 27 6.60 9.55 15.23
CA VAL A 27 6.84 8.66 16.36
C VAL A 27 8.33 8.50 16.67
N LEU A 28 9.19 8.45 15.66
CA LEU A 28 10.63 8.23 15.86
C LEU A 28 11.42 9.50 16.20
N PHE A 29 10.97 10.67 15.72
CA PHE A 29 11.76 11.91 15.78
C PHE A 29 11.11 13.07 16.56
N ILE A 30 9.80 13.01 16.80
CA ILE A 30 9.06 14.14 17.41
C ILE A 30 8.49 13.77 18.78
N ASP A 31 7.96 12.56 18.94
CA ASP A 31 7.49 12.09 20.24
C ASP A 31 8.68 11.63 21.10
N GLU A 32 9.15 12.52 21.98
CA GLU A 32 9.93 12.11 23.14
C GLU A 32 9.01 11.32 24.07
N VAL A 33 9.09 9.99 24.00
CA VAL A 33 8.37 9.12 24.92
C VAL A 33 9.00 9.26 26.31
N GLU A 34 8.42 10.13 27.14
CA GLU A 34 8.79 10.44 28.54
C GLU A 34 8.57 9.28 29.53
N LYS A 35 8.76 8.02 29.10
CA LYS A 35 8.74 6.86 30.00
C LYS A 35 10.15 6.29 30.09
N GLU A 36 10.80 6.56 31.22
CA GLU A 36 12.21 6.22 31.51
C GLU A 36 12.50 4.71 31.61
N GLU A 37 11.50 3.85 31.51
CA GLU A 37 11.73 2.41 31.54
C GLU A 37 12.22 1.87 30.19
N THR A 38 13.48 1.41 30.15
CA THR A 38 14.13 0.83 28.97
C THR A 38 13.29 -0.29 28.33
N ALA A 39 12.59 -1.08 29.14
CA ALA A 39 11.69 -2.14 28.69
C ALA A 39 10.50 -1.60 27.89
N PHE A 40 9.93 -0.45 28.30
CA PHE A 40 8.85 0.21 27.59
C PHE A 40 9.31 0.74 26.22
N LYS A 41 10.49 1.36 26.14
CA LYS A 41 11.06 1.84 24.87
C LYS A 41 11.29 0.70 23.88
N VAL A 42 11.88 -0.41 24.34
CA VAL A 42 12.11 -1.59 23.49
C VAL A 42 10.79 -2.17 22.97
N GLY A 43 9.79 -2.33 23.85
CA GLY A 43 8.46 -2.79 23.46
C GLY A 43 7.77 -1.85 22.48
N TYR A 44 7.91 -0.55 22.68
CA TYR A 44 7.33 0.49 21.82
C TYR A 44 7.93 0.46 20.40
N TYR A 45 9.26 0.49 20.26
CA TYR A 45 9.90 0.42 18.95
C TYR A 45 9.65 -0.92 18.24
N PHE A 46 9.64 -2.03 18.98
CA PHE A 46 9.32 -3.34 18.42
C PHE A 46 7.86 -3.41 17.91
N GLY A 47 6.91 -2.87 18.68
CA GLY A 47 5.52 -2.75 18.26
C GLY A 47 5.35 -1.85 17.03
N ALA A 48 6.01 -0.69 17.02
CA ALA A 48 5.99 0.23 15.87
C ALA A 48 6.59 -0.42 14.61
N PHE A 49 7.67 -1.19 14.75
CA PHE A 49 8.26 -1.95 13.65
C PHE A 49 7.29 -2.99 13.08
N LEU A 50 6.65 -3.79 13.95
CA LEU A 50 5.67 -4.81 13.53
C LEU A 50 4.47 -4.18 12.80
N ILE A 51 3.92 -3.10 13.32
CA ILE A 51 2.81 -2.38 12.70
C ILE A 51 3.23 -1.85 11.31
N THR A 52 4.41 -1.22 11.24
CA THR A 52 4.94 -0.68 9.98
C THR A 52 5.13 -1.77 8.93
N ALA A 53 5.66 -2.94 9.33
CA ALA A 53 5.85 -4.08 8.45
C ALA A 53 4.50 -4.64 7.94
N LEU A 54 3.51 -4.80 8.81
CA LEU A 54 2.16 -5.26 8.45
C LEU A 54 1.48 -4.31 7.47
N PHE A 55 1.51 -3.00 7.72
CA PHE A 55 0.92 -2.00 6.82
C PHE A 55 1.66 -1.91 5.48
N SER A 56 2.98 -2.01 5.50
CA SER A 56 3.79 -2.05 4.26
C SER A 56 3.44 -3.26 3.41
N TRP A 57 3.26 -4.43 4.04
CA TRP A 57 2.79 -5.62 3.34
C TRP A 57 1.39 -5.45 2.76
N LEU A 58 0.45 -4.90 3.54
CA LEU A 58 -0.91 -4.64 3.07
C LEU A 58 -0.91 -3.70 1.84
N CYS A 59 -0.16 -2.60 1.90
CA CYS A 59 0.02 -1.67 0.78
C CYS A 59 0.61 -2.37 -0.45
N HIS A 60 1.65 -3.19 -0.25
CA HIS A 60 2.24 -3.97 -1.34
C HIS A 60 1.23 -4.93 -1.99
N LYS A 61 0.42 -5.62 -1.19
CA LYS A 61 -0.66 -6.49 -1.69
C LYS A 61 -1.68 -5.70 -2.50
N MET A 62 -2.15 -4.55 -2.00
CA MET A 62 -3.11 -3.69 -2.70
C MET A 62 -2.54 -3.19 -4.03
N TYR A 63 -1.28 -2.75 -4.04
CA TYR A 63 -0.58 -2.31 -5.24
C TYR A 63 -0.44 -3.45 -6.27
N LYS A 64 -0.03 -4.65 -5.85
CA LYS A 64 0.08 -5.83 -6.71
C LYS A 64 -1.28 -6.26 -7.27
N PHE A 65 -2.33 -6.19 -6.46
CA PHE A 65 -3.70 -6.53 -6.87
C PHE A 65 -4.26 -5.52 -7.88
N SER A 66 -3.99 -4.22 -7.66
CA SER A 66 -4.29 -3.15 -8.64
C SER A 66 -3.59 -3.40 -9.98
N GLY A 67 -2.30 -3.74 -9.97
CA GLY A 67 -1.55 -4.08 -11.19
C GLY A 67 -2.16 -5.25 -11.96
N LYS A 68 -2.56 -6.32 -11.26
CA LYS A 68 -3.27 -7.46 -11.87
C LYS A 68 -4.62 -7.07 -12.47
N LEU A 69 -5.40 -6.23 -11.79
CA LEU A 69 -6.69 -5.73 -12.29
C LEU A 69 -6.53 -4.88 -13.55
N ILE A 70 -5.47 -4.08 -13.63
CA ILE A 70 -5.17 -3.25 -14.80
C ILE A 70 -4.69 -4.13 -15.97
N ALA A 71 -3.80 -5.11 -15.70
CA ALA A 71 -3.22 -6.01 -16.70
C ALA A 71 -4.22 -7.02 -17.27
N SER A 72 -5.06 -7.63 -16.42
CA SER A 72 -6.09 -8.60 -16.83
C SER A 72 -7.08 -8.00 -17.84
N LYS A 73 -7.35 -6.70 -17.76
CA LYS A 73 -8.20 -6.02 -18.73
C LYS A 73 -7.47 -5.61 -20.01
N LYS A 74 -6.13 -5.51 -20.02
CA LYS A 74 -5.38 -5.20 -21.24
C LYS A 74 -5.49 -6.36 -22.24
N VAL A 75 -5.28 -7.59 -21.75
CA VAL A 75 -5.44 -8.83 -22.52
C VAL A 75 -6.88 -9.02 -23.01
N SER A 76 -7.88 -8.70 -22.18
CA SER A 76 -9.30 -8.80 -22.58
C SER A 76 -9.71 -7.79 -23.68
N ASN A 77 -9.06 -6.62 -23.79
CA ASN A 77 -9.38 -5.70 -24.90
C ASN A 77 -8.66 -6.10 -26.19
N GLU A 78 -7.44 -6.65 -26.11
CA GLU A 78 -6.73 -7.16 -27.30
C GLU A 78 -7.47 -8.33 -27.97
N VAL A 79 -8.13 -9.19 -27.20
CA VAL A 79 -8.93 -10.30 -27.75
C VAL A 79 -10.24 -9.80 -28.40
N ASP A 80 -10.89 -8.78 -27.85
CA ASP A 80 -12.10 -8.19 -28.42
C ASP A 80 -11.82 -7.37 -29.70
N ASP A 81 -10.63 -6.77 -29.84
CA ASP A 81 -10.25 -6.04 -31.07
C ASP A 81 -9.92 -7.01 -32.22
N ILE A 82 -9.23 -8.13 -31.96
CA ILE A 82 -8.96 -9.17 -32.99
C ILE A 82 -10.26 -9.77 -33.56
N GLY A 83 -11.32 -9.83 -32.75
CA GLY A 83 -12.64 -10.32 -33.17
C GLY A 83 -13.42 -9.35 -34.06
N LYS A 84 -13.07 -8.06 -34.07
CA LYS A 84 -13.70 -7.04 -34.92
C LYS A 84 -13.01 -6.84 -36.26
N ASP A 85 -11.72 -7.11 -36.34
CA ASP A 85 -10.95 -7.03 -37.60
C ASP A 85 -11.23 -8.19 -38.56
N ASN A 86 -12.02 -9.19 -38.15
CA ASN A 86 -12.39 -10.37 -38.93
C ASN A 86 -13.87 -10.41 -39.38
N ILE A 87 -14.58 -9.26 -39.33
CA ILE A 87 -15.96 -9.11 -39.84
C ILE A 87 -15.99 -8.09 -40.98
#